data_AF-A0A4R0P2J7-F1
#
_entry.id   AF-A0A4R0P2J7-F1
#
_cell.length_a   1.000
_cell.length_b   1.000
_cell.length_c   1.000
_cell.angle_alpha   90.00
_cell.angle_beta   90.00
_cell.angle_gamma   90.00
#
_symmetry.space_group_name_H-M   'P 1'
#
loop_
_entity.id
_entity.type
_entity.pdbx_description
1 polymer ?
#
loop_
_entity_poly.entity_id
_entity_poly.type
_entity_poly.pdbx_seq_one_letter_code
_entity_poly.pdbx_strand_id
1 'polypeptide(L)' 'MLNIQQASHLLTLSVNTIYSKVSKKQIPYYKQGKRPYFSKPILIKWIETGHQLTEMEIQTDTEIQFIEKQKRKAKRSF' A
#
# COMPACT_ATOMS: atom_id res chain seq x y z
N MET A 1 -10.89 -6.00 13.39
CA MET A 1 -9.59 -5.60 13.99
C MET A 1 -8.74 -6.85 14.18
N LEU A 2 -7.45 -6.80 13.88
CA LEU A 2 -6.52 -7.92 13.98
C LEU A 2 -5.51 -7.67 15.11
N ASN A 3 -5.20 -8.72 15.87
CA ASN A 3 -4.09 -8.70 16.81
C ASN A 3 -2.75 -9.00 16.11
N ILE A 4 -1.65 -8.97 16.87
CA ILE A 4 -0.30 -9.20 16.32
C ILE A 4 -0.12 -10.58 15.67
N GLN A 5 -0.77 -11.63 16.21
CA GLN A 5 -0.70 -13.01 15.69
C GLN A 5 -1.47 -13.14 14.38
N GLN A 6 -2.66 -12.54 14.31
CA GLN A 6 -3.47 -12.52 13.09
C GLN A 6 -2.81 -11.70 11.98
N ALA A 7 -2.18 -10.57 12.32
CA ALA A 7 -1.40 -9.80 11.36
C ALA A 7 -0.13 -10.55 10.90
N SER A 8 0.51 -11.30 11.80
CA SER A 8 1.63 -12.21 11.50
C SER A 8 1.25 -13.27 10.48
N HIS A 9 0.11 -13.92 10.67
CA HIS A 9 -0.41 -14.90 9.73
C HIS A 9 -0.79 -14.27 8.38
N LEU A 10 -1.44 -13.10 8.38
CA LEU A 10 -1.86 -12.41 7.15
C LEU A 10 -0.67 -11.98 6.28
N LEU A 11 0.38 -11.44 6.90
CA LEU A 11 1.57 -10.95 6.19
C LEU A 11 2.61 -12.04 5.94
N THR A 12 2.41 -13.24 6.49
CA THR A 12 3.41 -14.32 6.49
C THR A 12 4.77 -13.84 7.05
N LEU A 13 4.72 -13.00 8.09
CA LEU A 13 5.91 -12.46 8.78
C LEU A 13 5.93 -12.93 10.22
N SER A 14 7.11 -13.16 10.78
CA SER A 14 7.22 -13.46 12.21
C SER A 14 6.71 -12.28 13.07
N VAL A 15 6.20 -12.59 14.25
CA VAL A 15 5.76 -11.57 15.24
C VAL A 15 6.89 -10.58 15.55
N ASN A 16 8.13 -11.06 15.68
CA ASN A 16 9.31 -10.23 15.94
C ASN A 16 9.59 -9.26 14.77
N THR A 17 9.45 -9.74 13.54
CA THR A 17 9.58 -8.91 12.35
C THR A 17 8.51 -7.83 12.32
N ILE A 18 7.26 -8.15 12.69
CA ILE A 18 6.20 -7.14 12.75
C ILE A 18 6.49 -6.09 13.82
N TYR A 19 6.94 -6.48 15.02
CA TYR A 19 7.35 -5.51 16.04
C TYR A 19 8.46 -4.58 15.54
N SER A 20 9.44 -5.13 14.82
CA SER A 20 10.54 -4.36 14.22
C SER A 20 10.03 -3.39 13.14
N LYS A 21 9.05 -3.80 12.34
CA LYS A 21 8.43 -2.94 11.32
C LYS A 21 7.53 -1.87 11.95
N VAL A 22 6.81 -2.19 13.02
CA VAL A 22 5.98 -1.25 13.78
C VAL A 22 6.85 -0.17 14.45
N SER A 23 7.97 -0.54 15.09
CA SER A 23 8.87 0.42 15.73
C SER A 23 9.52 1.37 14.71
N LYS A 24 9.83 0.85 13.52
CA LYS A 24 10.34 1.62 12.37
C LYS A 24 9.26 2.35 11.57
N LYS A 25 7.99 2.30 11.98
CA LYS A 25 6.83 2.90 11.27
C LYS A 25 6.68 2.46 9.81
N GLN A 26 7.08 1.23 9.50
CA GLN A 26 7.01 0.65 8.15
C GLN A 26 5.67 -0.02 7.85
N ILE A 27 4.90 -0.41 8.88
CA ILE A 27 3.58 -1.03 8.74
C ILE A 27 2.53 -0.12 9.41
N PRO A 28 1.35 0.07 8.80
CA PRO A 28 0.26 0.81 9.43
C PRO A 28 -0.31 0.02 10.63
N TYR A 29 -0.40 0.69 11.77
CA TYR A 29 -0.97 0.12 12.99
C TYR A 29 -1.74 1.17 13.78
N TYR A 30 -2.65 0.69 14.62
CA TYR A 30 -3.33 1.47 15.64
C TYR A 30 -2.76 1.12 17.00
N LYS A 31 -2.52 2.12 17.84
CA LYS A 31 -2.03 1.91 19.19
C LYS A 31 -3.19 2.05 20.17
N GLN A 32 -3.44 1.00 20.95
CA GLN A 32 -4.38 1.06 22.08
C GLN A 32 -3.65 0.58 23.33
N GLY A 33 -3.34 1.54 24.21
CA GLY A 33 -2.45 1.31 25.36
C GLY A 33 -1.06 0.83 24.93
N LYS A 34 -0.65 -0.34 25.44
CA LYS A 34 0.66 -0.96 25.15
C LYS A 34 0.63 -1.95 23.97
N ARG A 35 -0.51 -2.12 23.29
CA ARG A 35 -0.69 -3.15 22.24
C ARG A 35 -0.94 -2.51 20.87
N PRO A 36 -0.25 -2.97 19.80
CA PRO A 36 -0.59 -2.61 18.44
C PRO A 36 -1.75 -3.47 17.92
N TYR A 37 -2.65 -2.83 17.19
CA TYR A 37 -3.78 -3.44 16.50
C TYR A 37 -3.73 -3.09 15.02
N PHE A 38 -4.24 -3.97 14.16
CA PHE A 38 -4.17 -3.81 12.71
C PHE A 38 -5.56 -3.84 12.11
N SER A 39 -5.84 -2.87 11.24
CA SER A 39 -7.07 -2.90 10.45
C SER A 39 -6.80 -3.69 9.17
N LYS A 40 -7.56 -4.77 8.96
CA LYS A 40 -7.45 -5.61 7.76
C LYS A 40 -7.52 -4.80 6.44
N PRO A 41 -8.52 -3.92 6.22
CA PRO A 41 -8.60 -3.17 4.95
C PRO A 41 -7.41 -2.23 4.74
N ILE A 42 -6.90 -1.60 5.80
CA ILE A 42 -5.73 -0.71 5.69
C ILE A 42 -4.46 -1.51 5.43
N LEU A 43 -4.33 -2.68 6.07
CA LEU A 43 -3.19 -3.54 5.87
C LEU A 43 -3.14 -4.10 4.45
N ILE A 44 -4.29 -4.49 3.88
CA ILE A 44 -4.40 -4.91 2.48
C ILE A 44 -4.02 -3.75 1.55
N LYS A 45 -4.61 -2.56 1.75
CA LYS A 45 -4.27 -1.39 0.95
C LYS A 45 -2.78 -1.04 1.02
N TRP A 46 -2.15 -1.21 2.18
CA TRP A 46 -0.73 -1.02 2.33
C TRP A 46 0.11 -2.04 1.54
N ILE A 47 -0.32 -3.31 1.48
CA ILE A 47 0.31 -4.31 0.61
C ILE A 47 0.18 -3.90 -0.86
N GLU A 48 -1.00 -3.45 -1.27
CA GLU A 48 -1.25 -2.95 -2.63
C GLU A 48 -0.35 -1.77 -2.99
N THR A 49 -0.08 -0.84 -2.04
CA THR A 49 0.88 0.26 -2.30
C THR A 49 2.32 -0.21 -2.46
N GLY A 50 2.67 -1.38 -1.90
CA GLY A 50 3.98 -2.00 -2.09
C GLY A 50 4.07 -2.82 -3.39
N HIS A 51 2.99 -2.92 -4.17
CA HIS A 51 2.99 -3.59 -5.46
C HIS A 51 3.92 -2.86 -6.41
N GLN A 52 4.97 -3.55 -6.86
CA GLN A 52 5.78 -3.08 -7.98
C GLN A 52 5.01 -3.42 -9.25
N LEU A 53 4.67 -2.38 -10.02
CA LEU A 53 3.96 -2.56 -11.28
C LEU A 53 4.76 -3.48 -12.20
N THR A 54 4.05 -4.39 -12.85
CA THR A 54 4.64 -5.22 -13.90
C THR A 54 4.98 -4.35 -15.10
N GLU A 55 5.97 -4.72 -15.90
CA GLU A 55 6.39 -3.97 -17.11
C GLU A 55 5.20 -3.62 -18.03
N MET A 56 4.23 -4.52 -18.16
CA MET A 56 2.98 -4.29 -18.92
C MET A 56 2.09 -3.20 -18.31
N GLU A 57 2.01 -3.14 -16.97
CA GLU A 57 1.20 -2.15 -16.25
C GLU A 57 1.88 -0.78 -16.31
N ILE A 58 3.21 -0.74 -16.24
CA ILE A 58 4.01 0.49 -16.45
C ILE A 58 3.80 1.04 -17.86
N GLN A 59 3.89 0.19 -18.89
CA GLN A 59 3.64 0.62 -20.27
C GLN A 59 2.22 1.18 -20.43
N THR A 60 1.23 0.51 -19.83
CA THR A 60 -0.17 0.96 -19.89
C THR A 60 -0.39 2.29 -19.17
N ASP A 61 0.21 2.48 -17.99
CA ASP A 61 0.10 3.73 -17.23
C ASP A 61 0.76 4.90 -17.97
N THR A 62 1.94 4.68 -18.56
CA THR A 62 2.61 5.71 -19.38
C THR A 62 1.80 6.09 -20.62
N GLU A 63 1.18 5.11 -21.29
CA GLU A 63 0.28 5.32 -22.44
C GLU A 63 -0.95 6.16 -22.04
N ILE A 64 -1.60 5.83 -20.92
CA ILE A 64 -2.75 6.55 -20.38
C ILE A 64 -2.37 8.00 -20.04
N GLN A 65 -1.27 8.21 -19.31
CA GLN A 65 -0.79 9.54 -18.93
C GLN A 65 -0.45 10.39 -20.17
N PHE A 66 0.13 9.78 -21.21
CA PHE A 66 0.42 10.44 -22.47
C PHE A 66 -0.87 10.90 -23.18
N ILE A 67 -1.86 10.01 -23.29
CA ILE A 67 -3.16 10.31 -23.91
C ILE A 67 -3.88 11.45 -23.17
N GLU A 68 -3.91 11.43 -21.83
CA GLU A 68 -4.52 12.50 -21.05
C GLU A 68 -3.85 13.86 -21.29
N LYS A 69 -2.51 13.88 -21.38
CA LYS A 69 -1.74 15.10 -21.64
C LYS A 69 -2.08 15.68 -23.01
N GLN A 70 -2.31 14.84 -24.02
CA GLN A 70 -2.71 15.27 -25.36
C GLN A 70 -4.13 15.83 -25.38
N LYS A 71 -5.09 15.19 -24.69
CA LYS A 71 -6.47 15.69 -24.55
C LYS A 71 -6.52 17.06 -23.86
N ARG A 72 -5.70 17.28 -22.82
CA ARG A 72 -5.60 18.57 -22.11
C ARG A 72 -5.05 19.70 -22.98
N LYS A 73 -4.13 19.41 -23.90
CA LYS A 73 -3.60 20.40 -24.85
C LYS A 73 -4.62 20.77 -25.92
N ALA A 74 -5.33 19.79 -26.49
CA ALA A 74 -6.35 20.03 -27.50
C ALA A 74 -7.53 20.88 -26.97
N LYS A 75 -7.93 20.66 -25.71
CA LYS A 75 -9.01 21.43 -25.06
C LYS A 75 -8.65 22.87 -24.71
N ARG A 76 -7.36 23.22 -24.62
CA ARG A 76 -6.88 24.59 -24.35
C ARG A 76 -6.75 25.46 -25.61
N SER A 77 -6.96 24.86 -26.79
CA SER A 77 -6.84 25.51 -28.10
C SER A 77 -8.18 26.02 -28.65
N PHE A 78 -9.26 25.92 -27.88
CA PHE A 78 -10.61 26.42 -28.17
C PHE A 78 -11.04 27.37 -27.04
#